data_AF-A0A6B0T4T6-F1
#
_entry.id   AF-A0A6B0T4T6-F1
#
_cell.length_a   1.000
_cell.length_b   1.000
_cell.length_c   1.000
_cell.angle_alpha   90.00
_cell.angle_beta   90.00
_cell.angle_gamma   90.00
#
_symmetry.space_group_name_H-M   'P 1'
#
loop_
_entity.id
_entity.type
_entity.pdbx_description
1 polymer ?
#
loop_
_entity_poly.entity_id
_entity_poly.type
_entity_poly.pdbx_seq_one_letter_code
_entity_poly.pdbx_strand_id
1 'polypeptide(L)' 'MVSQVALALLTGLFAGALFGLVQTPIPAPPNLPGILGIVGIFLGYRAVEYLDIQIDVLGALSGLF' A
#
# COMPACT_ATOMS: atom_id res chain seq x y z
N MET A 1 -16.63 -6.02 6.13
CA MET A 1 -16.60 -4.90 5.17
C MET A 1 -16.58 -3.54 5.89
N VAL A 2 -17.72 -2.99 6.33
CA VAL A 2 -17.75 -1.65 7.00
C VAL A 2 -16.92 -1.61 8.29
N SER A 3 -16.91 -2.70 9.06
CA SER A 3 -16.10 -2.81 10.29
C SER A 3 -14.60 -2.71 10.04
N GLN A 4 -14.06 -3.35 8.99
CA GLN A 4 -12.62 -3.38 8.72
C GLN A 4 -12.11 -2.02 8.22
N VAL A 5 -12.90 -1.33 7.38
CA VAL A 5 -12.54 0.00 6.88
C VAL A 5 -12.53 1.02 8.01
N ALA A 6 -13.56 0.99 8.88
CA ALA A 6 -13.63 1.85 10.06
C ALA A 6 -12.47 1.58 11.03
N LEU A 7 -12.15 0.31 11.28
CA LEU A 7 -11.02 -0.07 12.12
C LEU A 7 -9.68 0.38 11.51
N ALA A 8 -9.46 0.19 10.21
CA ALA A 8 -8.24 0.63 9.54
C ALA A 8 -8.07 2.16 9.61
N LEU A 9 -9.15 2.92 9.40
CA LEU A 9 -9.14 4.37 9.55
C LEU A 9 -8.81 4.79 10.98
N LEU A 10 -9.45 4.17 11.97
CA LEU A 10 -9.17 4.43 13.38
C LEU A 10 -7.73 4.09 13.73
N THR A 11 -7.21 2.94 13.32
CA THR A 11 -5.81 2.57 13.54
C THR A 11 -4.86 3.61 12.94
N GLY A 12 -5.10 4.05 11.70
CA GLY A 12 -4.29 5.09 11.06
C GLY A 12 -4.36 6.44 11.79
N LEU A 13 -5.56 6.84 12.23
CA LEU A 13 -5.76 8.07 13.00
C LEU A 13 -5.05 8.02 14.35
N PHE A 14 -5.19 6.91 15.09
CA PHE A 14 -4.51 6.71 16.37
C PHE A 14 -2.99 6.69 16.20
N ALA A 15 -2.46 5.97 15.22
CA ALA A 15 -1.04 5.98 14.93
C ALA A 15 -0.55 7.40 14.59
N GLY A 16 -1.18 8.09 13.64
CA GLY A 16 -0.81 9.46 13.27
C GLY A 16 -0.85 10.43 14.45
N ALA A 17 -1.91 10.37 15.27
CA ALA A 17 -2.03 11.17 16.48
C ALA A 17 -0.90 10.88 17.48
N LEU A 18 -0.59 9.61 17.75
CA LEU A 18 0.50 9.23 18.66
C LEU A 18 1.85 9.77 18.18
N PHE A 19 2.21 9.56 16.91
CA PHE A 19 3.47 10.07 16.35
C PHE A 19 3.55 11.60 16.38
N GLY A 20 2.41 12.29 16.13
CA GLY A 20 2.32 13.74 16.28
C GLY A 20 2.48 14.22 17.73
N LEU A 21 1.90 13.50 18.69
CA LEU A 21 2.00 13.82 20.13
C LEU A 21 3.42 13.65 20.67
N VAL A 22 4.14 12.61 20.25
CA VAL A 22 5.54 12.38 20.65
C VAL A 22 6.55 13.10 19.76
N GLN A 23 6.10 13.94 18.82
CA GLN A 23 6.93 14.74 17.90
C GLN A 23 7.93 13.92 17.08
N THR A 24 7.61 12.65 16.81
CA THR A 24 8.43 11.78 15.98
C THR A 24 7.96 11.83 14.53
N PRO A 25 8.87 11.71 13.54
CA PRO A 25 8.48 11.57 12.15
C PRO A 25 7.50 10.42 11.97
N ILE A 26 6.43 10.65 11.19
CA ILE A 26 5.46 9.59 10.90
C ILE A 26 6.07 8.54 9.96
N PRO A 27 5.72 7.24 10.13
CA PRO A 27 6.23 6.17 9.26
C PRO A 27 5.54 6.13 7.89
N ALA A 28 4.36 6.74 7.74
CA ALA A 28 3.63 6.81 6.48
C ALA A 28 4.03 8.05 5.64
N PRO A 29 3.86 8.02 4.30
CA PRO A 29 4.19 9.18 3.46
C PRO A 29 3.44 10.44 3.92
N PRO A 30 4.14 11.54 4.26
CA PRO A 30 3.52 12.72 4.86
C PRO A 30 2.91 13.71 3.85
N ASN A 31 3.00 13.41 2.56
CA ASN A 31 2.62 14.34 1.50
C ASN A 31 1.63 13.70 0.51
N LEU A 32 0.87 14.56 -0.17
CA LEU A 32 -0.13 14.13 -1.13
C LEU A 32 0.46 13.26 -2.26
N PRO A 33 1.64 13.58 -2.84
CA PRO A 33 2.27 12.71 -3.83
C PRO A 33 2.53 11.29 -3.34
N GLY A 34 3.00 11.12 -2.10
CA GLY A 34 3.27 9.80 -1.51
C GLY A 34 1.99 8.99 -1.30
N ILE A 35 0.92 9.63 -0.85
CA ILE A 35 -0.40 8.98 -0.71
C ILE A 35 -0.92 8.54 -2.09
N LEU A 36 -0.82 9.41 -3.10
CA LEU A 36 -1.21 9.07 -4.47
C LEU A 36 -0.35 7.94 -5.06
N GLY A 37 0.93 7.85 -4.68
CA GLY A 37 1.79 6.72 -5.02
C GLY A 37 1.25 5.38 -4.49
N ILE A 38 0.85 5.31 -3.22
CA ILE A 38 0.24 4.10 -2.62
C ILE A 38 -1.06 3.73 -3.35
N VAL A 39 -1.92 4.70 -3.63
CA VAL A 39 -3.16 4.49 -4.38
C VAL A 39 -2.86 3.96 -5.78
N GLY A 40 -1.89 4.55 -6.47
CA GLY A 40 -1.44 4.12 -7.81
C GLY A 40 -0.91 2.69 -7.82
N ILE A 41 -0.14 2.28 -6.81
CA ILE A 41 0.34 0.90 -6.66
C ILE A 41 -0.85 -0.07 -6.55
N PHE A 42 -1.83 0.23 -5.70
CA PHE A 42 -3.00 -0.63 -5.53
C PHE A 42 -3.84 -0.74 -6.82
N LEU A 43 -4.08 0.38 -7.50
CA LEU A 43 -4.82 0.40 -8.76
C LEU A 43 -4.08 -0.34 -9.86
N GLY A 44 -2.76 -0.15 -9.97
CA GLY A 44 -1.92 -0.88 -10.93
C GLY A 44 -1.95 -2.39 -10.70
N TYR A 45 -1.82 -2.82 -9.43
CA TYR A 45 -1.95 -4.22 -9.04
C TYR A 45 -3.31 -4.81 -9.46
N ARG A 46 -4.40 -4.13 -9.11
CA ARG A 46 -5.77 -4.55 -9.50
C ARG A 46 -5.93 -4.59 -11.02
N ALA A 47 -5.40 -3.63 -11.76
CA ALA A 47 -5.49 -3.59 -13.21
C ALA A 47 -4.80 -4.80 -13.85
N VAL A 48 -3.62 -5.17 -13.39
CA VAL A 48 -2.89 -6.37 -13.85
C VAL A 48 -3.67 -7.64 -13.55
N GLU A 49 -4.25 -7.74 -12.35
CA GLU A 49 -5.11 -8.87 -11.94
C GLU A 49 -6.37 -8.99 -12.81
N TYR A 50 -7.03 -7.88 -13.14
CA TYR A 50 -8.19 -7.87 -14.04
C TYR A 50 -7.85 -8.25 -15.48
N LEU A 51 -6.66 -7.90 -15.94
CA LEU A 51 -6.17 -8.22 -17.28
C LEU A 51 -5.53 -9.62 -17.36
N ASP A 52 -5.39 -10.31 -16.22
CA ASP A 52 -4.71 -11.59 -16.05
C ASP A 52 -3.28 -11.62 -16.64
N ILE A 53 -2.58 -10.49 -16.54
CA ILE A 53 -1.20 -10.36 -17.05
C ILE A 53 -0.24 -10.82 -15.95
N GLN A 54 0.11 -12.10 -15.96
CA GLN A 54 1.05 -12.66 -14.98
C GLN A 54 2.38 -13.01 -15.67
N ILE A 55 3.48 -12.48 -15.15
CA ILE A 55 4.82 -12.88 -15.59
C ILE A 55 5.32 -13.92 -14.58
N ASP A 56 5.48 -15.16 -15.04
CA ASP A 56 6.17 -16.18 -14.26
C ASP A 56 7.68 -15.91 -14.26
N VAL A 57 8.11 -15.06 -13.32
CA VAL A 57 9.51 -14.72 -13.13
C VAL A 57 10.32 -15.96 -12.78
N LEU A 58 9.75 -16.91 -12.03
CA LEU A 58 10.47 -18.11 -11.60
C LEU A 58 10.69 -19.07 -12.77
N GLY A 59 9.68 -19.25 -13.63
CA GLY A 59 9.80 -19.93 -14.91
C GLY A 59 10.82 -19.26 -15.84
N ALA A 60 10.79 -17.93 -15.96
CA ALA A 60 11.74 -17.19 -16.78
C ALA A 60 13.20 -17.30 -16.29
N LEU A 61 13.40 -17.27 -14.98
CA LEU A 61 14.73 -17.40 -14.37
C LEU A 61 15.25 -18.85 -14.39
N SER A 62 14.38 -19.84 -14.19
CA SER A 62 14.79 -21.25 -14.25
C SER A 62 15.22 -21.72 -15.63
N GLY A 63 14.84 -21.02 -16.71
CA GLY A 63 15.37 -21.24 -18.05
C GLY A 63 16.74 -20.59 -18.31
N LEU A 64 17.27 -19.77 -17.40
CA LEU A 64 18.54 -19.04 -17.54
C LEU A 64 19.72 -19.67 -16.78
N PHE A 65 19.46 -20.60 -15.86
CA PHE A 65 20.46 -21.33 -15.09
C PHE A 65 20.35 -22.83 -15.38
#